data_AF-A0A6S6XC69-F1
#
_entry.id   AF-A0A6S6XC69-F1
#
_cell.length_a   1.000
_cell.length_b   1.000
_cell.length_c   1.000
_cell.angle_alpha   90.00
_cell.angle_beta   90.00
_cell.angle_gamma   90.00
#
_symmetry.space_group_name_H-M   'P 1'
#
loop_
_entity.id
_entity.type
_entity.pdbx_description
1 polymer ?
#
loop_
_entity_poly.entity_id
_entity_poly.type
_entity_poly.pdbx_seq_one_letter_code
_entity_poly.pdbx_strand_id
1 'polypeptide(L)'
;MEQKAFDLIAEKVGETLAQQGFDVKPKISEEEDGPSALFTGESVAYGVLYRKEKKCFELRTCPMTEEGPSDSWKVLATWGFDPEADSAAYAGSIAGDFAETLGGTSRLAAVQQAKKKRRKEEDSTTDPLFLFNRMAGIFPELRDDMTRERAEYGEIRNVAFAREKIVPKVEELAGKRADSEPFKRLCGVLNDLYENGDMDVRSIITIVILNGVSDEKALANIEAQFSDDLRRVYAKARDFRGRKVKPEKKKKMPKISADEMVKTLNDTR
;
A
#
# COMPACT_ATOMS: atom_id res chain seq x y z
N MET A 1 32.72 15.28 -14.13
CA MET A 1 31.55 15.88 -13.47
C MET A 1 30.44 14.86 -13.29
N GLU A 2 30.24 14.00 -14.30
CA GLU A 2 29.30 12.86 -14.32
C GLU A 2 29.23 12.06 -13.02
N GLN A 3 30.33 11.44 -12.57
CA GLN A 3 30.32 10.61 -11.35
C GLN A 3 29.83 11.38 -10.11
N LYS A 4 30.25 12.64 -9.95
CA LYS A 4 29.82 13.45 -8.79
C LYS A 4 28.32 13.80 -8.84
N ALA A 5 27.77 14.01 -10.03
CA ALA A 5 26.34 14.26 -10.22
C ALA A 5 25.53 12.99 -9.97
N PHE A 6 26.01 11.85 -10.49
CA PHE A 6 25.42 10.54 -10.25
C PHE A 6 25.39 10.20 -8.75
N ASP A 7 26.53 10.32 -8.06
CA ASP A 7 26.65 10.04 -6.63
C ASP A 7 25.69 10.91 -5.81
N LEU A 8 25.60 12.21 -6.14
CA LEU A 8 24.70 13.16 -5.47
C LEU A 8 23.22 12.78 -5.65
N ILE A 9 22.82 12.40 -6.86
CA ILE A 9 21.44 12.00 -7.14
C ILE A 9 21.13 10.67 -6.42
N ALA A 10 22.02 9.69 -6.51
CA ALA A 10 21.87 8.41 -5.85
C ALA A 10 21.79 8.55 -4.32
N GLU A 11 22.63 9.39 -3.72
CA GLU A 11 22.63 9.65 -2.27
C GLU A 11 21.28 10.22 -1.81
N LYS A 12 20.80 11.30 -2.44
CA LYS A 12 19.52 11.93 -2.07
C LYS A 12 18.30 11.03 -2.29
N VAL A 13 18.29 10.25 -3.38
CA VAL A 13 17.26 9.24 -3.62
C VAL A 13 17.32 8.16 -2.54
N GLY A 14 18.51 7.71 -2.17
CA GLY A 14 18.74 6.77 -1.08
C GLY A 14 18.24 7.27 0.27
N GLU A 15 18.52 8.51 0.64
CA GLU A 15 18.00 9.14 1.86
C GLU A 15 16.46 9.17 1.89
N THR A 16 15.84 9.45 0.74
CA THR A 16 14.38 9.48 0.60
C THR A 16 13.78 8.08 0.78
N LEU A 17 14.39 7.08 0.15
CA LEU A 17 13.95 5.68 0.20
C LEU A 17 14.24 5.03 1.56
N ALA A 18 15.32 5.40 2.23
CA ALA A 18 15.68 4.92 3.57
C ALA A 18 14.58 5.21 4.59
N GLN A 19 13.99 6.40 4.54
CA GLN A 19 12.86 6.76 5.41
C GLN A 19 11.63 5.88 5.13
N GLN A 20 11.54 5.29 3.93
CA GLN A 20 10.49 4.37 3.50
C GLN A 20 10.81 2.89 3.81
N GLY A 21 11.98 2.58 4.39
CA GLY A 21 12.38 1.22 4.77
C GLY A 21 13.18 0.46 3.71
N PHE A 22 13.70 1.14 2.69
CA PHE A 22 14.66 0.58 1.75
C PHE A 22 16.08 0.64 2.32
N ASP A 23 16.99 -0.13 1.72
CA ASP A 23 18.41 -0.04 2.03
C ASP A 23 18.97 1.34 1.64
N VAL A 24 19.60 2.03 2.59
CA VAL A 24 20.18 3.36 2.41
C VAL A 24 21.31 3.35 1.38
N LYS A 25 22.09 2.25 1.35
CA LYS A 25 23.25 2.11 0.46
C LYS A 25 22.81 1.40 -0.81
N PRO A 26 22.81 2.08 -1.98
CA PRO A 26 22.51 1.42 -3.23
C PRO A 26 23.60 0.43 -3.60
N LYS A 27 23.21 -0.63 -4.29
CA LYS A 27 24.15 -1.46 -5.06
C LYS A 27 24.48 -0.70 -6.34
N ILE A 28 25.72 -0.19 -6.43
CA ILE A 28 26.22 0.48 -7.63
C ILE A 28 26.77 -0.56 -8.61
N SER A 29 26.38 -0.46 -9.87
CA SER A 29 26.88 -1.30 -10.97
C SER A 29 26.97 -0.51 -12.27
N GLU A 30 27.81 -0.97 -13.19
CA GLU A 30 27.82 -0.49 -14.58
C GLU A 30 26.91 -1.41 -15.40
N GLU A 31 25.85 -0.85 -15.98
CA GLU A 31 24.99 -1.53 -16.95
C GLU A 31 25.41 -1.17 -18.37
N GLU A 32 24.86 -1.85 -19.38
CA GLU A 32 25.14 -1.60 -20.80
C GLU A 32 24.96 -0.11 -21.17
N ASP A 33 23.94 0.53 -20.61
CA ASP A 33 23.58 1.93 -20.89
C ASP A 33 24.36 2.97 -20.05
N GLY A 34 25.07 2.54 -18.99
CA GLY A 34 25.81 3.41 -18.08
C GLY A 34 25.67 3.05 -16.59
N PRO A 35 26.13 3.92 -15.67
CA PRO A 35 26.15 3.63 -14.25
C PRO A 35 24.73 3.61 -13.66
N SER A 36 24.51 2.68 -12.74
CA SER A 36 23.22 2.36 -12.13
C SER A 36 23.34 2.20 -10.63
N ALA A 37 22.37 2.75 -9.89
CA ALA A 37 22.24 2.65 -8.44
C ALA A 37 20.92 1.94 -8.11
N LEU A 38 21.01 0.74 -7.54
CA LEU A 38 19.88 -0.11 -7.19
C LEU A 38 19.56 -0.04 -5.70
N PHE A 39 18.30 0.24 -5.38
CA PHE A 39 17.75 0.27 -4.02
C PHE A 39 16.69 -0.83 -3.88
N THR A 40 16.93 -1.76 -2.95
CA THR A 40 16.05 -2.90 -2.69
C THR A 40 15.11 -2.62 -1.52
N GLY A 41 13.86 -3.04 -1.68
CA GLY A 41 12.84 -3.07 -0.62
C GLY A 41 12.18 -4.44 -0.54
N GLU A 42 11.18 -4.59 0.32
CA GLU A 42 10.52 -5.89 0.56
C GLU A 42 9.77 -6.45 -0.67
N SER A 43 9.25 -5.59 -1.56
CA SER A 43 8.37 -6.01 -2.67
C SER A 43 8.66 -5.34 -4.00
N VAL A 44 9.39 -4.23 -4.00
CA VAL A 44 9.80 -3.49 -5.20
C VAL A 44 11.23 -3.01 -5.04
N ALA A 45 11.92 -2.83 -6.16
CA ALA A 45 13.19 -2.14 -6.22
C ALA A 45 13.06 -0.83 -7.01
N TYR A 46 13.92 0.12 -6.69
CA TYR A 46 14.10 1.36 -7.43
C TYR A 46 15.52 1.44 -7.99
N GLY A 47 15.65 2.01 -9.18
CA GLY A 47 16.92 2.21 -9.85
C GLY A 47 17.08 3.64 -10.30
N VAL A 48 18.26 4.22 -10.11
CA VAL A 48 18.71 5.44 -10.80
C VAL A 48 19.73 5.01 -11.85
N LEU A 49 19.41 5.20 -13.13
CA LEU A 49 20.31 4.89 -14.26
C LEU A 49 20.70 6.18 -14.96
N TYR A 50 22.00 6.37 -15.22
CA TYR A 50 22.44 7.40 -16.15
C TYR A 50 22.73 6.79 -17.51
N ARG A 51 21.95 7.17 -18.53
CA ARG A 51 22.14 6.73 -19.92
C ARG A 51 23.14 7.63 -20.60
N LYS A 52 24.38 7.15 -20.78
CA LYS A 52 25.50 7.95 -21.33
C LYS A 52 25.20 8.48 -22.72
N GLU A 53 24.68 7.65 -23.62
CA GLU A 53 24.37 8.05 -25.00
C GLU A 53 23.28 9.12 -25.08
N LYS A 54 22.25 8.98 -24.24
CA LYS A 54 21.10 9.89 -24.23
C LYS A 54 21.31 11.11 -23.34
N LYS A 55 22.42 11.15 -22.59
CA LYS A 55 22.73 12.18 -21.59
C LYS A 55 21.54 12.47 -20.70
N CYS A 56 20.98 11.43 -20.07
CA CYS A 56 19.83 11.57 -19.19
C CYS A 56 19.85 10.60 -18.00
N PHE A 57 19.26 11.02 -16.90
CA PHE A 57 18.95 10.19 -15.75
C PHE A 57 17.55 9.61 -15.87
N GLU A 58 17.41 8.34 -15.49
CA GLU A 58 16.13 7.66 -15.35
C GLU A 58 15.94 7.17 -13.92
N LEU A 59 14.80 7.52 -13.33
CA LEU A 59 14.28 6.85 -12.16
C LEU A 59 13.37 5.73 -12.66
N ARG A 60 13.63 4.50 -12.25
CA ARG A 60 12.88 3.30 -12.67
C ARG A 60 12.54 2.41 -11.49
N THR A 61 11.57 1.52 -11.68
CA THR A 61 11.13 0.56 -10.68
C THR A 61 10.85 -0.80 -11.29
N CYS A 62 11.03 -1.86 -10.51
CA CYS A 62 10.63 -3.21 -10.87
C CYS A 62 10.14 -3.99 -9.64
N PRO A 63 9.36 -5.07 -9.83
CA PRO A 63 8.97 -5.97 -8.74
C PRO A 63 10.16 -6.73 -8.18
N MET A 64 10.12 -7.05 -6.88
CA MET A 64 11.01 -8.05 -6.27
C MET A 64 10.43 -9.45 -6.47
N THR A 65 11.29 -10.39 -6.85
CA THR A 65 11.01 -11.83 -6.92
C THR A 65 11.86 -12.57 -5.87
N GLU A 66 11.66 -13.88 -5.73
CA GLU A 66 12.49 -14.72 -4.85
C GLU A 66 13.97 -14.76 -5.28
N GLU A 67 14.26 -14.44 -6.55
CA GLU A 67 15.61 -14.42 -7.11
C GLU A 67 16.24 -13.02 -7.13
N GLY A 68 15.49 -11.99 -6.71
CA GLY A 68 15.94 -10.59 -6.68
C GLY A 68 15.04 -9.65 -7.51
N PRO A 69 15.54 -8.44 -7.85
CA PRO A 69 14.77 -7.53 -8.69
C PRO A 69 14.56 -8.10 -10.10
N SER A 70 13.34 -8.01 -10.61
CA SER A 70 13.00 -8.43 -11.98
C SER A 70 13.65 -7.53 -13.03
N ASP A 71 13.97 -8.09 -14.20
CA ASP A 71 14.43 -7.34 -15.37
C ASP A 71 13.34 -6.47 -16.02
N SER A 72 12.10 -6.56 -15.55
CA SER A 72 10.95 -5.79 -16.06
C SER A 72 10.89 -4.36 -15.51
N TRP A 73 11.83 -3.52 -15.94
CA TRP A 73 11.93 -2.14 -15.49
C TRP A 73 10.87 -1.22 -16.11
N LYS A 74 10.15 -0.49 -15.25
CA LYS A 74 9.27 0.63 -15.62
C LYS A 74 9.94 1.95 -15.28
N VAL A 75 10.08 2.84 -16.25
CA VAL A 75 10.59 4.20 -16.04
C VAL A 75 9.50 5.07 -15.41
N LEU A 76 9.83 5.76 -14.33
CA LEU A 76 8.97 6.67 -13.58
C LEU A 76 9.21 8.13 -13.96
N ALA A 77 10.46 8.51 -14.18
CA ALA A 77 10.84 9.85 -14.60
C ALA A 77 12.16 9.83 -15.38
N THR A 78 12.32 10.76 -16.30
CA THR A 78 13.53 10.93 -17.12
C THR A 78 13.92 12.41 -17.15
N TRP A 79 15.18 12.71 -16.87
CA TRP A 79 15.72 14.07 -16.90
C TRP A 79 17.00 14.14 -17.72
N GLY A 80 17.07 15.07 -18.67
CA GLY A 80 18.31 15.35 -19.39
C GLY A 80 19.37 15.92 -18.45
N PHE A 81 20.60 15.47 -18.62
CA PHE A 81 21.79 15.97 -17.92
C PHE A 81 23.02 15.77 -18.80
N ASP A 82 23.63 16.86 -19.24
CA ASP A 82 24.90 16.88 -19.96
C ASP A 82 26.07 17.14 -18.99
N PRO A 83 26.95 16.16 -18.70
CA PRO A 83 28.03 16.32 -17.74
C PRO A 83 29.07 17.38 -18.09
N GLU A 84 29.08 17.87 -19.33
CA GLU A 84 29.99 18.92 -19.81
C GLU A 84 29.38 20.33 -19.66
N ALA A 85 28.06 20.45 -19.72
CA ALA A 85 27.35 21.73 -19.72
C ALA A 85 26.61 22.00 -18.39
N ASP A 86 26.14 20.95 -17.72
CA ASP A 86 25.25 21.07 -16.58
C ASP A 86 25.96 21.08 -15.23
N SER A 87 25.36 21.83 -14.31
CA SER A 87 25.93 22.07 -12.99
C SER A 87 25.51 21.02 -11.95
N ALA A 88 26.29 20.91 -10.87
CA ALA A 88 25.91 20.12 -9.71
C ALA A 88 24.61 20.61 -9.05
N ALA A 89 24.27 21.90 -9.16
CA ALA A 89 23.00 22.43 -8.67
C ALA A 89 21.81 21.85 -9.45
N TYR A 90 21.96 21.69 -10.78
CA TYR A 90 20.94 21.07 -11.63
C TYR A 90 20.82 19.55 -11.36
N ALA A 91 21.92 18.85 -11.13
CA ALA A 91 21.85 17.47 -10.61
C ALA A 91 21.08 17.42 -9.27
N GLY A 92 21.26 18.43 -8.43
CA GLY A 92 20.53 18.60 -7.18
C GLY A 92 19.03 18.80 -7.33
N SER A 93 18.56 19.48 -8.39
CA SER A 93 17.13 19.61 -8.70
C SER A 93 16.54 18.33 -9.25
N ILE A 94 17.26 17.62 -10.13
CA ILE A 94 16.86 16.28 -10.62
C ILE A 94 16.62 15.33 -9.45
N ALA A 95 17.53 15.32 -8.48
CA ALA A 95 17.38 14.52 -7.27
C ALA A 95 16.14 14.89 -6.44
N GLY A 96 15.81 16.19 -6.37
CA GLY A 96 14.60 16.68 -5.71
C GLY A 96 13.33 16.16 -6.40
N ASP A 97 13.27 16.27 -7.72
CA ASP A 97 12.11 15.81 -8.50
C ASP A 97 11.94 14.29 -8.44
N PHE A 98 13.04 13.53 -8.41
CA PHE A 98 12.99 12.09 -8.14
C PHE A 98 12.46 11.79 -6.74
N ALA A 99 12.91 12.52 -5.71
CA ALA A 99 12.40 12.34 -4.36
C ALA A 99 10.89 12.66 -4.24
N GLU A 100 10.41 13.68 -4.95
CA GLU A 100 8.99 13.99 -5.06
C GLU A 100 8.21 12.89 -5.78
N THR A 101 8.76 12.37 -6.90
CA THR A 101 8.18 11.26 -7.67
C THR A 101 8.05 9.98 -6.84
N LEU A 102 9.01 9.73 -5.93
CA LEU A 102 8.98 8.62 -4.98
C LEU A 102 8.00 8.84 -3.81
N GLY A 103 7.17 9.89 -3.89
CA GLY A 103 6.03 10.13 -3.01
C GLY A 103 6.29 11.12 -1.88
N GLY A 104 7.44 11.80 -1.85
CA GLY A 104 7.73 12.93 -0.95
C GLY A 104 7.23 12.75 0.50
N THR A 105 6.82 13.85 1.14
CA THR A 105 6.34 13.88 2.53
C THR A 105 5.02 13.15 2.76
N SER A 106 4.18 12.96 1.73
CA SER A 106 2.88 12.27 1.86
C SER A 106 3.02 10.76 1.99
N ARG A 107 3.91 10.14 1.20
CA ARG A 107 4.22 8.71 1.32
C ARG A 107 5.00 8.44 2.61
N LEU A 108 5.87 9.34 3.03
CA LEU A 108 6.55 9.27 4.32
C LEU A 108 5.58 9.33 5.50
N ALA A 109 4.58 10.21 5.47
CA ALA A 109 3.54 10.26 6.48
C ALA A 109 2.68 8.99 6.49
N ALA A 110 2.36 8.43 5.32
CA ALA A 110 1.65 7.16 5.19
C ALA A 110 2.48 5.99 5.72
N VAL A 111 3.77 5.91 5.40
CA VAL A 111 4.69 4.87 5.89
C VAL A 111 4.91 5.00 7.40
N GLN A 112 5.04 6.21 7.94
CA GLN A 112 5.17 6.42 9.39
C GLN A 112 3.86 6.11 10.12
N GLN A 113 2.70 6.42 9.53
CA GLN A 113 1.40 5.99 10.05
C GLN A 113 1.27 4.47 10.00
N ALA A 114 1.65 3.82 8.90
CA ALA A 114 1.66 2.37 8.76
C ALA A 114 2.63 1.71 9.75
N LYS A 115 3.82 2.26 9.99
CA LYS A 115 4.78 1.77 11.00
C LYS A 115 4.26 1.98 12.42
N LYS A 116 3.61 3.11 12.73
CA LYS A 116 2.95 3.35 14.03
C LYS A 116 1.74 2.45 14.24
N LYS A 117 1.00 2.14 13.17
CA LYS A 117 -0.14 1.22 13.18
C LYS A 117 0.35 -0.22 13.39
N ARG A 118 1.36 -0.67 12.64
CA ARG A 118 2.07 -1.95 12.84
C ARG A 118 2.64 -2.12 14.25
N ARG A 119 3.27 -1.08 14.84
CA ARG A 119 3.77 -1.14 16.24
C ARG A 119 2.65 -1.18 17.28
N LYS A 120 1.43 -0.74 16.94
CA LYS A 120 0.26 -0.82 17.83
C LYS A 120 -0.54 -2.12 17.61
N GLU A 121 -0.38 -2.74 16.45
CA GLU A 121 -1.03 -3.98 15.99
C GLU A 121 -0.14 -5.22 16.11
N GLU A 122 1.07 -5.10 16.65
CA GLU A 122 1.97 -6.24 16.92
C GLU A 122 1.35 -7.29 17.89
N ASP A 123 0.17 -6.99 18.46
CA ASP A 123 -0.65 -7.88 19.28
C ASP A 123 -1.81 -8.57 18.51
N SER A 124 -1.96 -8.35 17.20
CA SER A 124 -2.95 -9.05 16.36
C SER A 124 -2.33 -9.60 15.07
N THR A 125 -2.17 -10.92 15.01
CA THR A 125 -1.67 -11.69 13.86
C THR A 125 -2.65 -11.71 12.66
N THR A 126 -3.76 -10.97 12.71
CA THR A 126 -4.91 -11.13 11.81
C THR A 126 -5.32 -9.80 11.17
N ASP A 127 -4.41 -9.25 10.36
CA ASP A 127 -4.58 -7.98 9.62
C ASP A 127 -5.25 -8.18 8.22
N PRO A 128 -5.56 -7.11 7.47
CA PRO A 128 -6.15 -7.23 6.13
C PRO A 128 -5.29 -8.03 5.14
N LEU A 129 -3.96 -8.02 5.28
CA LEU A 129 -3.09 -8.81 4.44
C LEU A 129 -3.25 -10.31 4.71
N PHE A 130 -3.38 -10.68 5.99
CA PHE A 130 -3.68 -12.06 6.39
C PHE A 130 -5.02 -12.53 5.82
N LEU A 131 -6.06 -11.69 5.87
CA LEU A 131 -7.34 -11.96 5.20
C LEU A 131 -7.14 -12.24 3.71
N PHE A 132 -6.43 -11.37 2.98
CA PHE A 132 -6.24 -11.55 1.53
C PHE A 132 -5.44 -12.80 1.19
N ASN A 133 -4.44 -13.16 2.01
CA ASN A 133 -3.70 -14.41 1.85
C ASN A 133 -4.59 -15.64 2.07
N ARG A 134 -5.50 -15.61 3.07
CA ARG A 134 -6.50 -16.68 3.28
C ARG A 134 -7.46 -16.79 2.10
N MET A 135 -7.90 -15.65 1.56
CA MET A 135 -8.74 -15.61 0.36
C MET A 135 -8.01 -16.15 -0.87
N ALA A 136 -6.71 -15.88 -1.02
CA ALA A 136 -5.88 -16.43 -2.10
C ALA A 136 -5.67 -17.95 -2.00
N GLY A 137 -5.91 -18.55 -0.83
CA GLY A 137 -5.99 -20.01 -0.67
C GLY A 137 -7.24 -20.62 -1.31
N ILE A 138 -8.29 -19.82 -1.51
CA ILE A 138 -9.56 -20.22 -2.13
C ILE A 138 -9.62 -19.78 -3.60
N PHE A 139 -9.08 -18.60 -3.88
CA PHE A 139 -9.02 -17.95 -5.19
C PHE A 139 -7.55 -17.66 -5.56
N PRO A 140 -6.82 -18.64 -6.13
CA PRO A 140 -5.38 -18.53 -6.37
C PRO A 140 -4.96 -17.30 -7.18
N GLU A 141 -5.81 -16.84 -8.09
CA GLU A 141 -5.59 -15.67 -8.94
C GLU A 141 -5.45 -14.35 -8.15
N LEU A 142 -5.90 -14.30 -6.90
CA LEU A 142 -5.74 -13.13 -6.06
C LEU A 142 -4.27 -12.85 -5.74
N ARG A 143 -3.37 -13.84 -5.81
CA ARG A 143 -1.93 -13.61 -5.61
C ARG A 143 -1.39 -12.61 -6.62
N ASP A 144 -1.70 -12.81 -7.89
CA ASP A 144 -1.25 -11.92 -8.97
C ASP A 144 -1.93 -10.55 -8.88
N ASP A 145 -3.21 -10.51 -8.52
CA ASP A 145 -3.92 -9.25 -8.29
C ASP A 145 -3.26 -8.45 -7.14
N MET A 146 -2.89 -9.10 -6.04
CA MET A 146 -2.19 -8.45 -4.92
C MET A 146 -0.82 -7.90 -5.34
N THR A 147 -0.07 -8.66 -6.14
CA THR A 147 1.23 -8.22 -6.68
C THR A 147 1.07 -7.00 -7.59
N ARG A 148 0.09 -7.01 -8.49
CA ARG A 148 -0.21 -5.86 -9.37
C ARG A 148 -0.61 -4.62 -8.58
N GLU A 149 -1.49 -4.78 -7.59
CA GLU A 149 -1.96 -3.66 -6.77
C GLU A 149 -0.79 -2.98 -6.04
N ARG A 150 0.15 -3.78 -5.50
CA ARG A 150 1.37 -3.26 -4.85
C ARG A 150 2.30 -2.58 -5.84
N ALA A 151 2.48 -3.14 -7.03
CA ALA A 151 3.33 -2.55 -8.06
C ALA A 151 2.80 -1.18 -8.55
N GLU A 152 1.48 -1.03 -8.60
CA GLU A 152 0.83 0.20 -9.06
C GLU A 152 0.72 1.26 -7.97
N TYR A 153 0.31 0.88 -6.76
CA TYR A 153 -0.04 1.83 -5.69
C TYR A 153 0.96 1.84 -4.53
N GLY A 154 1.99 0.99 -4.54
CA GLY A 154 2.96 0.81 -3.45
C GLY A 154 2.44 -0.01 -2.27
N GLU A 155 1.12 -0.07 -2.07
CA GLU A 155 0.45 -0.90 -1.08
C GLU A 155 -0.91 -1.40 -1.59
N ILE A 156 -1.45 -2.43 -0.95
CA ILE A 156 -2.80 -2.90 -1.28
C ILE A 156 -3.81 -1.90 -0.72
N ARG A 157 -4.64 -1.33 -1.58
CA ARG A 157 -5.75 -0.46 -1.18
C ARG A 157 -6.90 -1.33 -0.63
N ASN A 158 -6.78 -1.80 0.61
CA ASN A 158 -7.61 -2.86 1.20
C ASN A 158 -9.11 -2.83 0.81
N VAL A 159 -9.77 -1.68 0.95
CA VAL A 159 -11.20 -1.53 0.63
C VAL A 159 -11.47 -1.62 -0.88
N ALA A 160 -10.65 -0.97 -1.71
CA ALA A 160 -10.80 -1.01 -3.16
C ALA A 160 -10.50 -2.41 -3.68
N PHE A 161 -9.39 -3.01 -3.23
CA PHE A 161 -9.00 -4.37 -3.57
C PHE A 161 -10.08 -5.40 -3.22
N ALA A 162 -10.61 -5.37 -1.99
CA ALA A 162 -11.68 -6.28 -1.59
C ALA A 162 -12.95 -6.09 -2.44
N ARG A 163 -13.32 -4.84 -2.72
CA ARG A 163 -14.50 -4.52 -3.54
C ARG A 163 -14.36 -4.96 -5.00
N GLU A 164 -13.20 -4.73 -5.60
CA GLU A 164 -12.97 -4.93 -7.03
C GLU A 164 -12.57 -6.37 -7.37
N LYS A 165 -11.80 -7.02 -6.48
CA LYS A 165 -11.19 -8.34 -6.76
C LYS A 165 -11.85 -9.47 -5.99
N ILE A 166 -12.29 -9.24 -4.75
CA ILE A 166 -12.80 -10.30 -3.87
C ILE A 166 -14.32 -10.46 -3.99
N VAL A 167 -15.09 -9.36 -3.92
CA VAL A 167 -16.56 -9.40 -3.96
C VAL A 167 -17.10 -10.19 -5.16
N PRO A 168 -16.64 -9.97 -6.41
CA PRO A 168 -17.17 -10.72 -7.56
C PRO A 168 -16.95 -12.24 -7.43
N LYS A 169 -15.83 -12.65 -6.85
CA LYS A 169 -15.47 -14.06 -6.67
C LYS A 169 -16.29 -14.73 -5.58
N VAL A 170 -16.52 -14.00 -4.48
CA VAL A 170 -17.39 -14.43 -3.38
C VAL A 170 -18.82 -14.62 -3.88
N GLU A 171 -19.35 -13.64 -4.61
CA GLU A 171 -20.70 -13.69 -5.17
C GLU A 171 -20.84 -14.86 -6.18
N GLU A 172 -19.89 -15.02 -7.09
CA GLU A 172 -19.90 -16.11 -8.06
C GLU A 172 -19.85 -17.48 -7.37
N LEU A 173 -18.95 -17.65 -6.38
CA LEU A 173 -18.80 -18.92 -5.67
C LEU A 173 -20.07 -19.27 -4.91
N ALA A 174 -20.64 -18.32 -4.17
CA ALA A 174 -21.84 -18.53 -3.38
C ALA A 174 -23.10 -18.70 -4.24
N GLY A 175 -23.18 -18.06 -5.40
CA GLY A 175 -24.33 -18.17 -6.31
C GLY A 175 -24.33 -19.46 -7.14
N LYS A 176 -23.16 -19.87 -7.66
CA LYS A 176 -23.05 -21.01 -8.59
C LYS A 176 -22.67 -22.33 -7.93
N ARG A 177 -21.91 -22.28 -6.82
CA ARG A 177 -21.32 -23.47 -6.18
C ARG A 177 -21.52 -23.44 -4.66
N ALA A 178 -22.75 -23.10 -4.25
CA ALA A 178 -23.18 -23.29 -2.87
C ALA A 178 -22.89 -24.72 -2.39
N ASP A 179 -22.55 -24.86 -1.11
CA ASP A 179 -22.19 -26.13 -0.45
C ASP A 179 -20.92 -26.85 -0.94
N SER A 180 -20.21 -26.30 -1.93
CA SER A 180 -18.92 -26.81 -2.36
C SER A 180 -17.85 -26.66 -1.27
N GLU A 181 -16.80 -27.49 -1.34
CA GLU A 181 -15.67 -27.40 -0.41
C GLU A 181 -15.01 -25.99 -0.39
N PRO A 182 -14.77 -25.32 -1.53
CA PRO A 182 -14.29 -23.94 -1.53
C PRO A 182 -15.28 -22.97 -0.87
N PHE A 183 -16.59 -23.16 -1.04
CA PHE A 183 -17.61 -22.33 -0.42
C PHE A 183 -17.63 -22.50 1.11
N LYS A 184 -17.51 -23.73 1.60
CA LYS A 184 -17.40 -24.00 3.05
C LYS A 184 -16.14 -23.36 3.64
N ARG A 185 -14.99 -23.47 2.94
CA ARG A 185 -13.75 -22.79 3.33
C ARG A 185 -13.90 -21.28 3.36
N LEU A 186 -14.58 -20.70 2.36
CA LEU A 186 -14.89 -19.27 2.33
C LEU A 186 -15.67 -18.86 3.58
N CYS A 187 -16.76 -19.56 3.90
CA CYS A 187 -17.58 -19.23 5.06
C CYS A 187 -16.79 -19.40 6.37
N GLY A 188 -15.96 -20.44 6.48
CA GLY A 188 -15.04 -20.64 7.60
C GLY A 188 -14.08 -19.45 7.76
N VAL A 189 -13.41 -19.04 6.68
CA VAL A 189 -12.51 -17.87 6.69
C VAL A 189 -13.25 -16.60 7.11
N LEU A 190 -14.46 -16.34 6.62
CA LEU A 190 -15.23 -15.15 7.00
C LEU A 190 -15.62 -15.16 8.48
N ASN A 191 -16.03 -16.30 9.03
CA ASN A 191 -16.35 -16.44 10.45
C ASN A 191 -15.10 -16.29 11.34
N ASP A 192 -14.05 -17.07 11.06
CA ASP A 192 -12.82 -17.12 11.86
C ASP A 192 -12.12 -15.77 11.91
N LEU A 193 -12.02 -15.10 10.75
CA LEU A 193 -11.34 -13.80 10.66
C LEU A 193 -12.22 -12.64 11.12
N TYR A 194 -13.55 -12.78 11.11
CA TYR A 194 -14.38 -11.79 11.78
C TYR A 194 -14.20 -11.87 13.30
N GLU A 195 -14.15 -13.08 13.86
CA GLU A 195 -13.94 -13.29 15.30
C GLU A 195 -12.55 -12.82 15.74
N ASN A 196 -11.50 -13.23 15.03
CA ASN A 196 -10.11 -13.03 15.45
C ASN A 196 -9.39 -11.87 14.76
N GLY A 197 -10.04 -11.22 13.78
CA GLY A 197 -9.49 -10.10 13.04
C GLY A 197 -9.54 -8.78 13.79
N ASP A 198 -8.64 -7.87 13.41
CA ASP A 198 -8.69 -6.49 13.84
C ASP A 198 -9.95 -5.76 13.32
N MET A 199 -10.09 -4.49 13.71
CA MET A 199 -11.23 -3.67 13.29
C MET A 199 -11.31 -3.47 11.78
N ASP A 200 -10.18 -3.42 11.08
CA ASP A 200 -10.15 -3.26 9.63
C ASP A 200 -10.62 -4.54 8.94
N VAL A 201 -10.17 -5.72 9.38
CA VAL A 201 -10.63 -7.02 8.87
C VAL A 201 -12.12 -7.18 9.09
N ARG A 202 -12.61 -6.91 10.31
CA ARG A 202 -14.05 -6.97 10.64
C ARG A 202 -14.86 -6.03 9.75
N SER A 203 -14.37 -4.81 9.53
CA SER A 203 -15.02 -3.82 8.66
C SER A 203 -14.98 -4.24 7.19
N ILE A 204 -13.86 -4.78 6.69
CA ILE A 204 -13.74 -5.27 5.31
C ILE A 204 -14.72 -6.42 5.07
N ILE A 205 -14.79 -7.40 5.98
CA ILE A 205 -15.73 -8.53 5.88
C ILE A 205 -17.17 -8.01 5.83
N THR A 206 -17.59 -7.21 6.81
CA THR A 206 -19.00 -6.83 6.96
C THR A 206 -19.46 -5.73 6.00
N ILE A 207 -18.68 -4.65 5.84
CA ILE A 207 -19.08 -3.45 5.09
C ILE A 207 -18.66 -3.51 3.62
N VAL A 208 -17.60 -4.25 3.29
CA VAL A 208 -17.08 -4.30 1.92
C VAL A 208 -17.46 -5.60 1.23
N ILE A 209 -17.11 -6.75 1.81
CA ILE A 209 -17.33 -8.06 1.18
C ILE A 209 -18.81 -8.42 1.22
N LEU A 210 -19.38 -8.62 2.40
CA LEU A 210 -20.77 -9.09 2.55
C LEU A 210 -21.79 -8.07 2.01
N ASN A 211 -21.58 -6.78 2.30
CA ASN A 211 -22.40 -5.71 1.72
C ASN A 211 -22.14 -5.45 0.23
N GLY A 212 -21.06 -5.97 -0.33
CA GLY A 212 -20.74 -5.90 -1.75
C GLY A 212 -21.48 -6.96 -2.59
N VAL A 213 -21.89 -8.08 -1.97
CA VAL A 213 -22.68 -9.12 -2.63
C VAL A 213 -24.07 -8.58 -2.93
N SER A 214 -24.34 -8.37 -4.22
CA SER A 214 -25.57 -7.83 -4.78
C SER A 214 -26.57 -8.93 -5.14
N ASP A 215 -26.12 -10.14 -5.46
CA ASP A 215 -26.99 -11.29 -5.67
C ASP A 215 -27.57 -11.79 -4.34
N GLU A 216 -28.89 -11.65 -4.17
CA GLU A 216 -29.59 -12.00 -2.92
C GLU A 216 -29.56 -13.50 -2.62
N LYS A 217 -29.48 -14.37 -3.64
CA LYS A 217 -29.37 -15.82 -3.44
C LYS A 217 -27.98 -16.19 -2.93
N ALA A 218 -26.94 -15.65 -3.56
CA ALA A 218 -25.56 -15.80 -3.11
C ALA A 218 -25.40 -15.32 -1.67
N LEU A 219 -25.98 -14.17 -1.34
CA LEU A 219 -25.98 -13.65 0.02
C LEU A 219 -26.71 -14.58 0.99
N ALA A 220 -27.92 -15.03 0.68
CA ALA A 220 -28.67 -15.93 1.55
C ALA A 220 -27.92 -17.24 1.84
N ASN A 221 -27.22 -17.79 0.84
CA ASN A 221 -26.37 -18.97 1.03
C ASN A 221 -25.23 -18.70 2.03
N ILE A 222 -24.60 -17.52 1.95
CA ILE A 222 -23.55 -17.11 2.88
C ILE A 222 -24.12 -16.89 4.29
N GLU A 223 -25.26 -16.18 4.41
CA GLU A 223 -25.92 -15.89 5.70
C GLU A 223 -26.31 -17.17 6.47
N ALA A 224 -26.66 -18.23 5.74
CA ALA A 224 -26.97 -19.54 6.33
C ALA A 224 -25.77 -20.17 7.05
N GLN A 225 -24.53 -19.79 6.69
CA GLN A 225 -23.28 -20.32 7.25
C GLN A 225 -22.65 -19.42 8.31
N PHE A 226 -23.31 -18.31 8.69
CA PHE A 226 -22.76 -17.41 9.70
C PHE A 226 -22.74 -18.02 11.09
N SER A 227 -21.65 -17.74 11.81
CA SER A 227 -21.62 -17.85 13.27
C SER A 227 -22.61 -16.86 13.89
N ASP A 228 -22.99 -17.10 15.15
CA ASP A 228 -23.94 -16.23 15.84
C ASP A 228 -23.46 -14.77 15.94
N ASP A 229 -22.15 -14.58 16.16
CA ASP A 229 -21.55 -13.25 16.25
C ASP A 229 -21.57 -12.50 14.91
N LEU A 230 -21.17 -13.17 13.82
CA LEU A 230 -21.18 -12.57 12.51
C LEU A 230 -22.62 -12.26 12.06
N ARG A 231 -23.57 -13.17 12.32
CA ARG A 231 -24.99 -12.95 12.04
C ARG A 231 -25.54 -11.71 12.74
N ARG A 232 -25.25 -11.58 14.05
CA ARG A 232 -25.72 -10.44 14.86
C ARG A 232 -25.20 -9.10 14.35
N VAL A 233 -23.92 -9.03 13.98
CA VAL A 233 -23.32 -7.77 13.53
C VAL A 233 -23.66 -7.48 12.08
N TYR A 234 -23.71 -8.50 11.22
CA TYR A 234 -24.09 -8.30 9.83
C TYR A 234 -25.53 -7.78 9.68
N ALA A 235 -26.46 -8.20 10.54
CA ALA A 235 -27.81 -7.64 10.55
C ALA A 235 -27.83 -6.10 10.66
N LYS A 236 -26.89 -5.51 11.41
CA LYS A 236 -26.72 -4.05 11.50
C LYS A 236 -25.90 -3.48 10.35
N ALA A 237 -24.88 -4.21 9.90
CA ALA A 237 -24.05 -3.80 8.77
C ALA A 237 -24.86 -3.68 7.48
N ARG A 238 -25.87 -4.53 7.29
CA ARG A 238 -26.76 -4.57 6.12
C ARG A 238 -27.45 -3.23 5.86
N ASP A 239 -27.76 -2.46 6.91
CA ASP A 239 -28.36 -1.12 6.78
C ASP A 239 -27.46 -0.14 6.05
N PHE A 240 -26.15 -0.38 6.00
CA PHE A 240 -25.19 0.47 5.30
C PHE A 240 -25.01 0.11 3.82
N ARG A 241 -25.65 -0.95 3.34
CA ARG A 241 -25.62 -1.34 1.93
C ARG A 241 -26.16 -0.21 1.06
N GLY A 242 -25.38 0.18 0.04
CA GLY A 242 -25.72 1.29 -0.87
C GLY A 242 -25.67 2.68 -0.25
N ARG A 243 -25.32 2.83 1.03
CA ARG A 243 -25.23 4.16 1.68
C ARG A 243 -23.85 4.77 1.51
N LYS A 244 -23.80 6.05 1.15
CA LYS A 244 -22.58 6.86 1.17
C LYS A 244 -22.44 7.55 2.54
N VAL A 245 -21.71 6.93 3.46
CA VAL A 245 -21.46 7.50 4.79
C VAL A 245 -20.46 8.65 4.65
N LYS A 246 -20.85 9.86 5.05
CA LYS A 246 -19.94 11.01 5.09
C LYS A 246 -18.95 10.81 6.26
N PRO A 247 -17.65 11.13 6.08
CA PRO A 247 -16.70 11.10 7.18
C PRO A 247 -17.21 11.95 8.34
N GLU A 248 -17.12 11.42 9.55
CA GLU A 248 -17.47 12.19 10.74
C GLU A 248 -16.58 13.44 10.78
N LYS A 249 -17.18 14.62 10.87
CA LYS A 249 -16.42 15.87 10.92
C LYS A 249 -15.52 15.81 12.14
N LYS A 250 -14.20 15.93 11.95
CA LYS A 250 -13.26 16.11 13.07
C LYS A 250 -13.80 17.23 13.96
N LYS A 251 -14.09 16.91 15.23
CA LYS A 251 -14.50 17.92 16.20
C LYS A 251 -13.40 18.99 16.23
N LYS A 252 -13.77 20.26 16.00
CA LYS A 252 -12.81 21.36 16.12
C LYS A 252 -12.26 21.33 17.55
N MET A 253 -10.93 21.34 17.70
CA MET A 253 -10.34 21.56 19.02
C MET A 253 -10.91 22.88 19.57
N PRO A 254 -11.26 22.93 20.87
CA PRO A 254 -11.69 24.18 21.48
C PRO A 254 -10.63 25.25 21.23
N LYS A 255 -11.07 26.44 20.82
CA LYS A 255 -10.16 27.58 20.67
C LYS A 255 -9.66 27.93 22.06
N ILE A 256 -8.40 27.60 22.35
CA ILE A 256 -7.69 28.16 23.49
C ILE A 256 -7.69 29.67 23.26
N SER A 257 -8.24 30.42 24.21
CA SER A 257 -8.28 31.88 24.12
C SER A 257 -6.85 32.44 24.15
N ALA A 258 -6.63 33.63 23.56
CA ALA A 258 -5.32 34.27 23.60
C ALA A 258 -4.82 34.44 25.05
N ASP A 259 -5.72 34.68 26.00
CA ASP A 259 -5.40 34.75 27.44
C ASP A 259 -4.93 33.42 28.04
N GLU A 260 -5.49 32.29 27.61
CA GLU A 260 -5.02 30.97 28.05
C GLU A 260 -3.66 30.60 27.44
N MET A 261 -3.35 31.04 26.22
CA MET A 261 -2.02 30.87 25.63
C MET A 261 -0.96 31.69 26.38
N VAL A 262 -1.28 32.92 26.79
CA VAL A 262 -0.36 33.76 27.58
C VAL A 262 -0.14 33.20 28.98
N LYS A 263 -1.18 32.63 29.62
CA LYS A 263 -1.03 31.95 30.92
C LYS A 263 -0.13 30.72 30.85
N THR A 264 -0.35 29.85 29.87
CA THR A 264 0.45 28.63 29.70
C THR A 264 1.93 28.91 29.38
N LEU A 265 2.23 30.02 28.71
CA LEU A 265 3.62 30.47 28.48
C LEU A 265 4.30 31.02 29.75
N ASN A 266 3.54 31.65 30.65
CA ASN A 266 4.08 32.21 31.89
C ASN A 266 4.21 31.17 33.01
N ASP A 267 3.43 30.09 33.00
CA ASP A 267 3.51 29.00 33.97
C ASP A 267 4.69 28.03 33.72
N THR A 268 5.47 28.25 32.64
CA THR A 268 6.63 27.41 32.30
C THR A 268 7.99 28.11 32.56
N ARG A 269 8.01 29.18 33.37
CA ARG A 269 9.24 29.89 33.77
C ARG A 269 9.50 29.80 35.26
#